data_AF-A0A527GXH6-F1
#
_entry.id   AF-A0A527GXH6-F1
#
_cell.length_a   1.000
_cell.length_b   1.000
_cell.length_c   1.000
_cell.angle_alpha   90.00
_cell.angle_beta   90.00
_cell.angle_gamma   90.00
#
_symmetry.space_group_name_H-M   'P 1'
#
loop_
_entity.id
_entity.type
_entity.pdbx_description
1 polymer ?
#
loop_
_entity_poly.entity_id
_entity_poly.type
_entity_poly.pdbx_seq_one_letter_code
_entity_poly.pdbx_strand_id
1 'polypeptide(L)'
;MAALEKMFDVRGKSVIVTGGASGIGQAYAEIMAEHGAKVCIFDLNPAGLDTTVAAIRAVGGDVWGQVVNVGDRAAMAAAFDKVAGKAGS
;
A
#
# COMPACT_ATOMS: atom_id res chain seq x y z
N MET A 1 -6.50 17.69 -19.86
CA MET A 1 -5.40 17.02 -19.15
C MET A 1 -5.41 17.34 -17.66
N ALA A 2 -5.40 18.61 -17.23
CA ALA A 2 -5.43 18.99 -15.80
C ALA A 2 -6.59 18.42 -14.95
N ALA A 3 -7.78 18.24 -15.52
CA ALA A 3 -8.91 17.62 -14.80
C ALA A 3 -8.68 16.12 -14.50
N LEU A 4 -7.98 15.42 -15.40
CA LEU A 4 -7.67 13.99 -15.24
C LEU A 4 -6.63 13.79 -14.14
N GLU A 5 -5.58 14.61 -14.12
CA GLU A 5 -4.57 14.60 -13.05
C GLU A 5 -5.21 14.86 -11.68
N LYS A 6 -6.17 15.80 -11.60
CA LYS A 6 -6.86 16.11 -10.35
C LYS A 6 -7.80 14.99 -9.89
N MET A 7 -8.40 14.22 -10.80
CA MET A 7 -9.26 13.08 -10.46
C MET A 7 -8.47 11.89 -9.87
N PHE A 8 -7.18 11.78 -10.20
CA PHE A 8 -6.32 10.68 -9.74
C PHE A 8 -5.19 11.14 -8.80
N ASP A 9 -5.34 12.32 -8.18
CA ASP A 9 -4.36 12.84 -7.23
C ASP A 9 -4.47 12.13 -5.87
N VAL A 10 -3.48 11.29 -5.57
CA VAL A 10 -3.38 10.52 -4.32
C VAL A 10 -2.31 11.07 -3.38
N ARG A 11 -1.73 12.24 -3.67
CA ARG A 11 -0.68 12.84 -2.83
C ARG A 11 -1.16 13.03 -1.40
N GLY A 12 -0.38 12.54 -0.46
CA GLY A 12 -0.65 12.62 0.98
C GLY A 12 -1.78 11.72 1.47
N LYS A 13 -2.41 10.92 0.60
CA LYS A 13 -3.45 9.96 0.99
C LYS A 13 -2.86 8.67 1.52
N SER A 14 -3.57 8.06 2.47
CA SER A 14 -3.27 6.70 2.92
C SER A 14 -3.97 5.68 2.03
N VAL A 15 -3.23 4.71 1.50
CA VAL A 15 -3.72 3.68 0.58
C VAL A 15 -3.38 2.29 1.12
N ILE A 16 -4.33 1.36 1.06
CA ILE A 16 -4.09 -0.06 1.34
C ILE A 16 -4.18 -0.84 0.03
N VAL A 17 -3.17 -1.64 -0.26
CA VAL A 17 -3.13 -2.54 -1.41
C VAL A 17 -3.06 -3.98 -0.92
N THR A 18 -4.12 -4.75 -1.15
CA THR A 18 -4.16 -6.18 -0.83
C THR A 18 -3.59 -7.02 -1.97
N GLY A 19 -2.88 -8.10 -1.68
CA GLY A 19 -2.21 -8.91 -2.69
C GLY A 19 -1.02 -8.19 -3.34
N GLY A 20 -0.40 -7.25 -2.62
CA GLY A 20 0.62 -6.36 -3.18
C GLY A 20 2.05 -6.90 -3.14
N ALA A 21 2.27 -8.14 -2.72
CA ALA A 21 3.61 -8.74 -2.75
C ALA A 21 4.07 -9.16 -4.17
N SER A 22 3.19 -9.11 -5.17
CA SER A 22 3.53 -9.45 -6.56
C SER A 22 2.50 -8.92 -7.58
N GLY A 23 2.85 -9.01 -8.87
CA GLY A 23 1.92 -8.84 -9.99
C GLY A 23 1.23 -7.47 -10.02
N ILE A 24 -0.09 -7.47 -10.24
CA ILE A 24 -0.88 -6.25 -10.37
C ILE A 24 -0.92 -5.46 -9.05
N GLY A 25 -1.03 -6.15 -7.91
CA GLY A 25 -1.04 -5.49 -6.60
C GLY A 25 0.28 -4.75 -6.35
N GLN A 26 1.41 -5.38 -6.67
CA GLN A 26 2.71 -4.72 -6.60
C GLN A 26 2.76 -3.46 -7.49
N ALA A 27 2.33 -3.57 -8.75
CA ALA A 27 2.33 -2.43 -9.67
C ALA A 27 1.46 -1.27 -9.17
N TYR A 28 0.31 -1.56 -8.53
CA TYR A 28 -0.51 -0.54 -7.88
C TYR A 28 0.19 0.08 -6.67
N ALA A 29 0.88 -0.71 -5.84
CA ALA A 29 1.61 -0.18 -4.70
C ALA A 29 2.74 0.77 -5.15
N GLU A 30 3.47 0.39 -6.20
CA GLU A 30 4.52 1.21 -6.81
C GLU A 30 3.96 2.53 -7.34
N ILE A 31 2.97 2.49 -8.24
CA ILE A 31 2.46 3.71 -8.87
C ILE A 31 1.81 4.66 -7.86
N MET A 32 1.12 4.15 -6.83
CA MET A 32 0.49 4.98 -5.80
C MET A 32 1.56 5.69 -4.94
N ALA A 33 2.63 4.97 -4.58
CA ALA A 33 3.74 5.55 -3.83
C ALA A 33 4.51 6.58 -4.65
N GLU A 34 4.74 6.33 -5.95
CA GLU A 34 5.33 7.30 -6.88
C GLU A 34 4.51 8.60 -6.98
N HIS A 35 3.18 8.49 -6.86
CA HIS A 35 2.26 9.63 -6.84
C HIS A 35 2.07 10.21 -5.43
N GLY A 36 2.95 9.89 -4.48
CA GLY A 36 3.01 10.53 -3.16
C GLY A 36 1.97 10.04 -2.16
N ALA A 37 1.34 8.88 -2.39
CA ALA A 37 0.53 8.22 -1.38
C ALA A 37 1.42 7.54 -0.32
N LYS A 38 0.86 7.37 0.87
CA LYS A 38 1.40 6.51 1.92
C LYS A 38 0.78 5.13 1.76
N VAL A 39 1.58 4.14 1.38
CA VAL A 39 1.06 2.84 0.96
C VAL A 39 1.27 1.79 2.06
N CYS A 40 0.21 1.06 2.38
CA CYS A 40 0.29 -0.16 3.16
C CYS A 40 -0.01 -1.36 2.28
N ILE A 41 0.89 -2.34 2.25
CA ILE A 41 0.70 -3.58 1.51
C ILE A 41 0.21 -4.67 2.45
N PHE A 42 -0.92 -5.29 2.14
CA PHE A 42 -1.40 -6.50 2.80
C PHE A 42 -1.16 -7.71 1.92
N ASP A 43 -0.47 -8.72 2.44
CA ASP A 43 -0.25 -9.97 1.72
C ASP A 43 -0.05 -11.16 2.68
N LEU A 44 -0.15 -12.38 2.15
CA LEU A 44 0.20 -13.61 2.87
C LEU A 44 1.68 -13.96 2.74
N ASN A 45 2.36 -13.49 1.69
CA ASN A 45 3.74 -13.82 1.40
C ASN A 45 4.72 -12.78 2.02
N PRO A 46 5.37 -13.08 3.15
CA PRO A 46 6.29 -12.13 3.80
C PRO A 46 7.51 -11.80 2.95
N ALA A 47 8.07 -12.77 2.20
CA ALA A 47 9.27 -12.53 1.40
C ALA A 47 9.01 -11.63 0.19
N GLY A 48 7.85 -11.81 -0.47
CA GLY A 48 7.44 -10.91 -1.55
C GLY A 48 7.13 -9.51 -1.03
N LEU A 49 6.46 -9.43 0.13
CA LEU A 49 6.15 -8.17 0.80
C LEU A 49 7.41 -7.37 1.14
N ASP A 50 8.43 -8.01 1.72
CA ASP A 50 9.72 -7.37 2.01
C ASP A 50 10.42 -6.88 0.74
N THR A 51 10.36 -7.68 -0.32
CA THR A 51 10.94 -7.33 -1.63
C THR A 51 10.26 -6.09 -2.23
N THR A 52 8.93 -6.07 -2.28
CA THR A 52 8.17 -4.93 -2.82
C THR A 52 8.37 -3.67 -1.98
N VAL A 53 8.33 -3.79 -0.65
CA VAL A 53 8.58 -2.65 0.26
C VAL A 53 9.98 -2.08 0.05
N ALA A 54 11.00 -2.93 -0.08
CA ALA A 54 12.36 -2.48 -0.34
C ALA A 54 12.49 -1.76 -1.68
N ALA A 55 11.87 -2.29 -2.74
CA ALA A 55 11.89 -1.69 -4.07
C ALA A 55 11.25 -0.29 -4.08
N ILE A 56 10.07 -0.13 -3.50
CA ILE A 56 9.36 1.15 -3.45
C ILE A 56 10.11 2.17 -2.57
N ARG A 57 10.68 1.73 -1.44
CA ARG A 57 11.49 2.63 -0.59
C ARG A 57 12.77 3.08 -1.27
N ALA A 58 13.39 2.24 -2.10
CA ALA A 58 14.60 2.60 -2.82
C ALA A 58 14.39 3.77 -3.79
N VAL A 59 13.17 3.96 -4.28
CA VAL A 59 12.78 5.11 -5.13
C VAL A 59 12.16 6.27 -4.33
N GLY A 60 12.18 6.20 -2.99
CA GLY A 60 11.73 7.27 -2.10
C GLY A 60 10.24 7.22 -1.73
N GLY A 61 9.52 6.15 -2.05
CA GLY A 61 8.11 6.00 -1.69
C GLY A 61 7.88 5.72 -0.20
N ASP A 62 6.79 6.26 0.36
CA ASP A 62 6.36 5.98 1.73
C ASP A 62 5.51 4.69 1.75
N VAL A 63 6.12 3.58 2.15
CA VAL A 63 5.47 2.27 2.17
C VAL A 63 5.86 1.43 3.38
N TRP A 64 4.94 0.58 3.83
CA TRP A 64 5.26 -0.57 4.68
C TRP A 64 4.34 -1.75 4.37
N GLY A 65 4.78 -2.94 4.72
CA GLY A 65 3.99 -4.15 4.57
C GLY A 65 3.42 -4.65 5.89
N GLN A 66 2.31 -5.39 5.80
CA GLN A 66 1.72 -6.13 6.90
C GLN A 66 1.25 -7.50 6.39
N VAL A 67 1.66 -8.57 7.08
CA VAL A 67 1.17 -9.90 6.75
C VAL A 67 -0.28 -10.03 7.23
N VAL A 68 -1.22 -10.19 6.30
CA VAL A 68 -2.65 -10.24 6.58
C VAL A 68 -3.32 -11.25 5.64
N ASN A 69 -4.12 -12.15 6.22
CA ASN A 69 -5.02 -12.99 5.46
C ASN A 69 -6.35 -12.25 5.22
N VAL A 70 -6.63 -11.89 3.97
CA VAL A 70 -7.90 -11.23 3.59
C VAL A 70 -9.14 -12.10 3.83
N GLY A 71 -8.98 -13.42 3.95
CA GLY A 71 -10.06 -14.35 4.31
C GLY A 71 -10.44 -14.30 5.80
N ASP A 72 -9.60 -13.71 6.65
CA ASP A 72 -9.86 -13.53 8.07
C ASP A 72 -10.36 -12.10 8.34
N ARG A 73 -11.67 -11.98 8.56
CA ARG A 73 -12.33 -10.70 8.81
C ARG A 73 -11.84 -10.02 10.09
N ALA A 74 -11.50 -10.78 11.13
CA ALA A 74 -11.02 -10.21 12.39
C ALA A 74 -9.60 -9.67 12.23
N ALA A 75 -8.73 -10.41 11.53
CA ALA A 75 -7.39 -9.94 11.19
C ALA A 75 -7.43 -8.68 10.32
N MET A 76 -8.34 -8.61 9.34
CA MET A 76 -8.53 -7.42 8.50
C MET A 76 -8.96 -6.20 9.31
N ALA A 77 -9.95 -6.33 10.20
CA ALA A 77 -10.39 -5.23 11.07
C ALA A 77 -9.23 -4.67 11.92
N ALA A 78 -8.49 -5.55 12.59
CA ALA A 78 -7.33 -5.14 13.38
C ALA A 78 -6.21 -4.52 12.53
N ALA A 79 -6.07 -4.95 11.26
CA ALA A 79 -5.10 -4.38 10.34
C ALA A 79 -5.50 -2.96 9.89
N PHE A 80 -6.78 -2.72 9.61
CA PHE A 80 -7.29 -1.39 9.27
C PHE A 80 -7.05 -0.39 10.41
N ASP A 81 -7.33 -0.78 11.66
CA ASP A 81 -7.10 0.08 12.83
C ASP A 81 -5.61 0.47 12.97
N LYS A 82 -4.71 -0.49 12.74
CA LYS A 82 -3.26 -0.25 12.74
C LYS A 82 -2.84 0.72 11.65
N VAL A 83 -3.37 0.57 10.43
CA VAL A 83 -3.07 1.48 9.31
C VAL A 83 -3.59 2.88 9.62
N ALA A 84 -4.82 3.02 10.11
CA ALA A 84 -5.40 4.31 10.47
C ALA A 84 -4.56 5.04 11.53
N GLY A 85 -4.06 4.32 12.54
CA GLY A 85 -3.18 4.90 13.57
C GLY A 85 -1.80 5.32 13.07
N LYS A 86 -1.24 4.63 12.07
CA LYS A 86 0.12 4.89 11.55
C LYS A 86 0.14 5.92 10.42
N ALA A 87 -0.82 5.85 9.51
CA ALA A 87 -0.81 6.61 8.26
C ALA A 87 -1.51 7.97 8.38
N GLY A 88 -2.49 8.08 9.28
CA GLY A 88 -3.47 9.16 9.28
C GLY A 88 -4.44 9.04 8.09
N SER A 89 -5.31 10.03 7.90
CA SER A 89 -6.28 10.11 6.79
C SER A 89 -5.68 10.68 5.50
#